data_AF-A0A2U9ICW5-F1
#
_entry.id   AF-A0A2U9ICW5-F1
#
_cell.length_a   1.000
_cell.length_b   1.000
_cell.length_c   1.000
_cell.angle_alpha   90.00
_cell.angle_beta   90.00
_cell.angle_gamma   90.00
#
_symmetry.space_group_name_H-M   'P 1'
#
loop_
_entity.id
_entity.type
_entity.pdbx_description
1 polymer ?
#
loop_
_entity_poly.entity_id
_entity_poly.type
_entity_poly.pdbx_seq_one_letter_code
_entity_poly.pdbx_strand_id
1 'polypeptide(L)'
;MLSKNSLLWFLGGLLAGIGYIFGVFYLMITKKDPSRWLGLMLFLGPFGSIMLYFLCRNEHKDIATLSMYLFYGFLVWIPIALLLGINPLYQIFGYIHGWLGS
;
A
#
# COMPACT_ATOMS: atom_id res chain seq x y z
N MET A 1 -27.90 -5.52 -3.89
CA MET A 1 -27.37 -5.61 -2.51
C MET A 1 -25.98 -6.21 -2.60
N LEU A 2 -24.94 -5.46 -2.22
CA LEU A 2 -23.60 -6.04 -2.04
C LEU A 2 -23.71 -7.12 -0.95
N SER A 3 -23.22 -8.33 -1.24
CA SER A 3 -23.18 -9.38 -0.21
C SER A 3 -22.33 -8.90 0.98
N LYS A 4 -22.61 -9.36 2.21
CA LYS A 4 -21.78 -9.03 3.40
C LYS A 4 -20.29 -9.25 3.13
N ASN A 5 -19.96 -10.28 2.35
CA ASN A 5 -18.60 -10.55 1.92
C ASN A 5 -18.09 -9.44 0.99
N SER A 6 -18.83 -9.06 -0.04
CA SER A 6 -18.44 -7.96 -0.96
C SER A 6 -18.13 -6.65 -0.22
N LEU A 7 -18.88 -6.32 0.85
CA LEU A 7 -18.62 -5.14 1.67
C LEU A 7 -17.33 -5.26 2.50
N LEU A 8 -17.08 -6.41 3.13
CA LEU A 8 -15.84 -6.67 3.88
C LEU A 8 -14.61 -6.69 2.98
N TRP A 9 -14.75 -7.21 1.77
CA TRP A 9 -13.71 -7.20 0.75
C TRP A 9 -13.41 -5.78 0.27
N PHE A 10 -14.44 -4.97 0.03
CA PHE A 10 -14.28 -3.55 -0.32
C PHE A 10 -13.59 -2.77 0.79
N LEU A 11 -14.07 -2.89 2.03
CA LEU A 11 -13.50 -2.19 3.19
C LEU A 11 -12.07 -2.67 3.50
N GLY A 12 -11.82 -3.97 3.39
CA GLY A 12 -10.49 -4.57 3.57
C GLY A 12 -9.50 -4.08 2.51
N GLY A 13 -9.88 -4.10 1.23
CA GLY A 13 -9.05 -3.55 0.15
C GLY A 13 -8.78 -2.06 0.31
N LEU A 14 -9.79 -1.29 0.73
CA LEU A 14 -9.70 0.15 0.90
C LEU A 14 -8.80 0.52 2.08
N LEU A 15 -9.07 0.00 3.29
CA LEU A 15 -8.26 0.28 4.49
C LEU A 15 -6.80 -0.13 4.31
N ALA A 16 -6.57 -1.22 3.60
CA ALA A 16 -5.26 -1.80 3.48
C ALA A 16 -4.46 -1.16 2.32
N GLY A 17 -5.11 -0.65 1.26
CA GLY A 17 -4.46 0.08 0.16
C GLY A 17 -4.29 1.58 0.40
N ILE A 18 -5.09 2.19 1.28
CA ILE A 18 -5.12 3.65 1.46
C ILE A 18 -3.79 4.20 1.97
N GLY A 19 -3.08 3.45 2.82
CA GLY A 19 -1.78 3.88 3.35
C GLY A 19 -0.75 4.10 2.24
N TYR A 20 -0.72 3.22 1.24
CA TYR A 20 0.17 3.37 0.08
C TYR A 20 -0.19 4.58 -0.77
N ILE A 21 -1.49 4.79 -1.03
CA ILE A 21 -1.99 5.97 -1.77
C ILE A 21 -1.59 7.26 -1.03
N PHE A 22 -1.85 7.34 0.28
CA PHE A 22 -1.43 8.47 1.10
C PHE A 22 0.09 8.64 1.10
N GLY A 23 0.86 7.56 1.16
CA GLY A 23 2.32 7.60 1.09
C GLY A 23 2.82 8.21 -0.23
N VAL A 24 2.25 7.81 -1.36
CA VAL A 24 2.56 8.39 -2.68
C VAL A 24 2.29 9.89 -2.67
N PHE A 25 1.07 10.30 -2.35
CA PHE A 25 0.69 11.72 -2.40
C PHE A 25 1.45 12.56 -1.38
N TYR A 26 1.68 12.04 -0.18
CA TYR A 26 2.49 12.69 0.84
C TYR A 26 3.89 12.99 0.31
N LEU A 27 4.57 12.01 -0.29
CA LEU A 27 5.89 12.22 -0.87
C LEU A 27 5.84 13.19 -2.05
N MET A 28 4.89 13.03 -2.97
CA MET A 28 4.77 13.91 -4.14
C MET A 28 4.51 15.39 -3.77
N ILE A 29 3.83 15.66 -2.65
CA ILE A 29 3.52 17.00 -2.17
C ILE A 29 4.66 17.58 -1.32
N THR A 30 5.24 16.78 -0.42
CA THR A 30 6.21 17.28 0.57
C THR A 30 7.64 17.33 0.02
N LYS A 31 8.04 16.38 -0.83
CA LYS A 31 9.36 16.39 -1.49
C LYS A 31 9.34 17.30 -2.71
N LYS A 32 10.19 18.34 -2.68
CA LYS A 32 10.38 19.27 -3.82
C LYS A 32 11.58 18.91 -4.70
N ASP A 33 12.41 17.96 -4.29
CA ASP A 33 13.58 17.54 -5.05
C ASP A 33 13.24 16.45 -6.10
N PRO A 34 14.14 16.19 -7.07
CA PRO A 34 13.87 15.24 -8.16
C PRO A 34 13.54 13.81 -7.70
N SER A 35 13.95 13.40 -6.50
CA SER A 35 13.67 12.07 -5.95
C SER A 35 12.20 11.84 -5.59
N ARG A 36 11.34 12.87 -5.60
CA ARG A 36 9.90 12.73 -5.28
C ARG A 36 9.21 11.63 -6.10
N TRP A 37 9.64 11.44 -7.35
CA TRP A 37 9.09 10.44 -8.26
C TRP A 37 9.30 9.01 -7.78
N LEU A 38 10.33 8.76 -6.94
CA LEU A 38 10.54 7.47 -6.30
C LEU A 38 9.32 7.07 -5.47
N GLY A 39 8.59 8.04 -4.91
CA GLY A 39 7.34 7.79 -4.18
C GLY A 39 6.28 7.04 -4.99
N LEU A 40 6.28 7.15 -6.33
CA LEU A 40 5.36 6.39 -7.18
C LEU A 40 5.56 4.88 -7.10
N MET A 41 6.76 4.42 -6.72
CA MET A 41 7.02 2.99 -6.54
C MET A 41 6.15 2.38 -5.43
N LEU A 42 5.62 3.19 -4.50
CA LEU A 42 4.67 2.72 -3.47
C LEU A 42 3.36 2.19 -4.07
N PHE A 43 3.01 2.51 -5.32
CA PHE A 43 1.87 1.88 -6.00
C PHE A 43 2.07 0.38 -6.24
N LEU A 44 3.31 -0.11 -6.22
CA LEU A 44 3.63 -1.54 -6.27
C LEU A 44 3.39 -2.24 -4.91
N GLY A 45 2.84 -1.53 -3.92
CA GLY A 45 2.54 -2.04 -2.60
C GLY A 45 3.80 -2.50 -1.85
N PRO A 46 3.78 -3.68 -1.20
CA PRO A 46 4.89 -4.15 -0.36
C PRO A 46 6.20 -4.35 -1.13
N PHE A 47 6.15 -4.77 -2.40
CA PHE A 47 7.35 -4.88 -3.24
C PHE A 47 7.97 -3.51 -3.48
N GLY A 48 7.13 -2.51 -3.80
CA GLY A 48 7.53 -1.12 -3.93
C GLY A 48 8.20 -0.58 -2.67
N SER A 49 7.62 -0.87 -1.50
CA SER A 49 8.22 -0.49 -0.21
C SER A 49 9.62 -1.07 -0.01
N ILE A 50 9.82 -2.36 -0.27
CA ILE A 50 11.13 -3.01 -0.10
C ILE A 50 12.16 -2.37 -1.05
N MET A 51 11.81 -2.20 -2.32
CA MET A 51 12.70 -1.58 -3.31
C MET A 51 13.07 -0.15 -2.91
N LEU A 52 12.08 0.66 -2.51
CA LEU A 52 12.28 2.03 -2.06
C LEU A 52 13.23 2.12 -0.87
N TYR A 53 13.07 1.24 0.12
CA TYR A 53 13.96 1.19 1.26
C TYR A 53 15.42 1.00 0.83
N PHE A 54 15.70 0.00 -0.02
CA PHE A 54 17.08 -0.27 -0.45
C PHE A 54 17.66 0.84 -1.31
N LEU A 55 16.85 1.45 -2.19
CA LEU A 55 17.28 2.58 -3.03
C LEU A 55 17.55 3.84 -2.20
N CYS A 56 16.75 4.10 -1.17
CA CYS A 56 16.74 5.38 -0.47
C CYS A 56 17.44 5.37 0.89
N ARG A 57 17.79 4.20 1.46
CA ARG A 57 18.29 4.09 2.86
C ARG A 57 19.51 4.96 3.20
N ASN A 58 20.34 5.28 2.21
CA ASN A 58 21.56 6.06 2.40
C ASN A 58 21.35 7.56 2.19
N GLU A 59 20.54 7.95 1.20
CA GLU A 59 20.42 9.34 0.73
C GLU A 59 19.09 10.02 1.10
N HIS A 60 18.02 9.24 1.21
CA HIS A 60 16.65 9.72 1.46
C HIS A 60 16.01 8.89 2.58
N LYS A 61 16.51 9.10 3.81
CA LYS A 61 16.09 8.35 5.01
C LYS A 61 14.59 8.48 5.31
N ASP A 62 14.00 9.62 4.97
CA ASP A 62 12.55 9.88 5.08
C ASP A 62 11.74 8.92 4.20
N ILE A 63 12.11 8.82 2.92
CA ILE A 63 11.47 7.90 1.95
C ILE A 63 11.68 6.45 2.38
N ALA A 64 12.90 6.10 2.80
CA ALA A 64 13.22 4.75 3.28
C ALA A 64 12.43 4.38 4.55
N THR A 65 12.23 5.33 5.45
CA THR A 65 11.49 5.10 6.70
C THR A 65 9.99 4.93 6.41
N LEU A 66 9.42 5.83 5.59
CA LEU A 66 8.00 5.75 5.21
C LEU A 66 7.68 4.44 4.49
N SER A 67 8.53 4.03 3.55
CA SER A 67 8.35 2.78 2.82
C SER A 67 8.35 1.56 3.75
N MET A 68 9.22 1.53 4.75
CA MET A 68 9.22 0.47 5.76
C MET A 68 7.99 0.50 6.67
N TYR A 69 7.50 1.68 7.09
CA TYR A 69 6.26 1.75 7.85
C TYR A 69 5.06 1.20 7.07
N LEU A 70 4.97 1.50 5.78
CA LEU A 70 3.93 0.95 4.91
C LEU A 70 4.07 -0.57 4.76
N PHE A 71 5.30 -1.08 4.63
CA PHE A 71 5.56 -2.51 4.60
C PHE A 71 5.17 -3.21 5.91
N TYR A 72 5.50 -2.63 7.06
CA TYR A 72 5.08 -3.17 8.35
C TYR A 72 3.57 -3.14 8.52
N GLY A 73 2.90 -2.08 8.08
CA GLY A 73 1.44 -2.01 8.01
C GLY A 73 0.85 -3.14 7.17
N PHE A 74 1.47 -3.45 6.02
CA PHE A 74 1.10 -4.61 5.20
C PHE A 74 1.31 -5.94 5.95
N LEU A 75 2.44 -6.15 6.61
CA LEU A 75 2.70 -7.37 7.38
C LEU A 75 1.69 -7.58 8.52
N VAL A 76 1.27 -6.51 9.20
CA VAL A 76 0.21 -6.56 10.24
C VAL A 76 -1.15 -6.85 9.63
N TRP A 77 -1.41 -6.38 8.41
CA TRP A 77 -2.65 -6.66 7.70
C TRP A 77 -2.79 -8.15 7.31
N ILE A 78 -1.71 -8.83 6.93
CA ILE A 78 -1.75 -10.25 6.54
C ILE A 78 -2.54 -11.14 7.53
N PRO A 79 -2.20 -11.20 8.83
CA PRO A 79 -2.92 -12.04 9.78
C PRO A 79 -4.39 -11.60 9.95
N ILE A 80 -4.68 -10.31 9.89
CA ILE A 80 -6.06 -9.78 9.99
C ILE A 80 -6.88 -10.25 8.79
N ALA A 81 -6.33 -10.13 7.57
CA ALA A 81 -6.99 -10.57 6.35
C ALA A 81 -7.28 -12.07 6.37
N LEU A 82 -6.30 -12.88 6.80
CA LEU A 82 -6.45 -14.33 6.90
C LEU A 82 -7.55 -14.73 7.90
N LEU A 83 -7.63 -14.07 9.07
CA LEU A 83 -8.70 -14.30 10.05
C LEU A 83 -10.09 -13.95 9.51
N LEU A 84 -10.16 -12.97 8.61
CA LEU A 84 -11.41 -12.54 7.96
C LEU A 84 -11.74 -13.35 6.69
N GLY A 85 -10.93 -14.34 6.32
CA GLY A 85 -11.10 -15.12 5.09
C GLY A 85 -10.88 -14.30 3.81
N ILE A 86 -10.11 -13.22 3.89
CA ILE A 86 -9.80 -12.31 2.78
C ILE A 86 -8.40 -12.65 2.26
N ASN A 87 -8.20 -12.59 0.94
CA ASN A 87 -6.87 -12.72 0.36
C ASN A 87 -6.01 -11.50 0.74
N PRO A 88 -4.90 -11.63 1.48
CA PRO A 88 -4.07 -10.49 1.90
C PRO A 88 -3.42 -9.76 0.71
N LEU A 89 -3.15 -10.47 -0.39
CA LEU A 89 -2.60 -9.88 -1.61
C LEU A 89 -3.63 -9.06 -2.39
N TYR A 90 -4.90 -9.08 -1.96
CA TYR A 90 -5.93 -8.21 -2.52
C TYR A 90 -5.58 -6.72 -2.36
N GLN A 91 -4.64 -6.31 -1.52
CA GLN A 91 -4.14 -4.92 -1.53
C GLN A 91 -3.39 -4.54 -2.80
N ILE A 92 -2.64 -5.49 -3.39
CA ILE A 92 -1.75 -5.21 -4.53
C ILE A 92 -2.57 -4.94 -5.79
N PHE A 93 -3.76 -5.53 -5.88
CA PHE A 93 -4.62 -5.45 -7.05
C PHE A 93 -6.07 -5.10 -6.74
N GLY A 94 -6.43 -4.80 -5.49
CA GLY A 94 -7.82 -4.63 -5.05
C GLY A 94 -8.50 -3.41 -5.64
N TYR A 95 -7.72 -2.37 -5.97
CA TYR A 95 -8.21 -1.24 -6.76
C TYR A 95 -8.56 -1.63 -8.21
N ILE A 96 -7.98 -2.71 -8.74
CA ILE A 96 -8.28 -3.27 -10.08
C ILE A 96 -9.40 -4.33 -9.99
N HIS A 97 -9.33 -5.23 -9.00
CA HIS A 97 -10.19 -6.41 -8.91
C HIS A 97 -11.49 -6.18 -8.12
N GLY A 98 -11.53 -5.23 -7.19
CA GLY A 98 -12.76 -4.84 -6.50
C GLY A 98 -13.75 -4.08 -7.37
N TRP A 99 -13.28 -3.59 -8.52
CA TRP A 99 -14.11 -2.90 -9.48
C TRP A 99 -14.56 -3.79 -10.64
N LEU A 100 -13.77 -4.80 -11.00
CA LEU A 100 -14.06 -5.74 -12.09
C LEU A 100 -14.82 -7.00 -11.61
N GLY A 101 -14.90 -7.25 -10.30
CA GLY A 101 -15.53 -8.44 -9.72
C GLY A 101 -16.90 -8.22 -9.07
N SER A 102 -17.55 -7.07 -9.31
CA SER A 102 -18.94 -6.81 -8.91
C SER A 102 -19.93 -7.09 -10.03
#